data_AF-A0A2W5EV80-F1
#
_entry.id   AF-A0A2W5EV80-F1
#
_cell.length_a   1.000
_cell.length_b   1.000
_cell.length_c   1.000
_cell.angle_alpha   90.00
_cell.angle_beta   90.00
_cell.angle_gamma   90.00
#
_symmetry.space_group_name_H-M   'P 1'
#
loop_
_entity.id
_entity.type
_entity.pdbx_description
1 polymer ?
#
loop_
_entity_poly.entity_id
_entity_poly.type
_entity_poly.pdbx_seq_one_letter_code
_entity_poly.pdbx_strand_id
1 'polypeptide(L)'
;ALFGSQVIHVPTDKLILAILVIQVVAIAGAYLMAKLSQKFGNVLVLMLTVLIWIGVCILAYFITTVNGFYIVATLVGLVMGGIQSLSRSTYAKLMPKTENTASFFSFYDVTEKVAIVLGMFSFGFIENITGNMRSSILALIIFFAIGFIGLVITRSKQKIVGSIQ
;
A
#
# COMPACT_ATOMS: atom_id res chain seq x y z
N ALA A 1 -13.00 -3.45 5.37
CA ALA A 1 -14.46 -3.50 5.64
C ALA A 1 -15.04 -4.88 5.32
N LEU A 2 -14.90 -5.36 4.08
CA LEU A 2 -15.42 -6.67 3.65
C LEU A 2 -14.96 -7.84 4.55
N PHE A 3 -13.68 -7.84 4.96
CA PHE A 3 -13.11 -8.89 5.82
C PHE A 3 -13.72 -8.93 7.22
N GLY A 4 -13.91 -7.76 7.86
CA GLY A 4 -14.48 -7.69 9.21
C GLY A 4 -15.97 -8.07 9.24
N SER A 5 -16.71 -7.77 8.16
CA SER A 5 -18.11 -8.17 8.02
C SER A 5 -18.25 -9.68 7.78
N GLN A 6 -17.51 -10.23 6.81
CA GLN A 6 -17.71 -11.61 6.37
C GLN A 6 -16.96 -12.66 7.19
N VAL A 7 -15.84 -12.31 7.84
CA VAL A 7 -15.03 -13.27 8.61
C VAL A 7 -15.30 -13.18 10.10
N ILE A 8 -15.62 -11.99 10.62
CA ILE A 8 -15.70 -11.73 12.06
C ILE A 8 -17.13 -11.33 12.51
N HIS A 9 -18.08 -11.17 11.57
CA HIS A 9 -19.48 -10.81 11.87
C HIS A 9 -19.62 -9.52 12.72
N VAL A 10 -18.74 -8.55 12.48
CA VAL A 10 -18.77 -7.27 13.21
C VAL A 10 -19.98 -6.44 12.75
N PRO A 11 -20.78 -5.86 13.67
CA PRO A 11 -21.90 -4.99 13.31
C PRO A 11 -21.47 -3.84 12.39
N THR A 12 -22.30 -3.51 11.39
CA THR A 12 -22.00 -2.51 10.35
C THR A 12 -21.57 -1.16 10.93
N ASP A 13 -22.16 -0.73 12.04
CA ASP A 13 -21.82 0.54 12.72
C ASP A 13 -20.37 0.56 13.22
N LYS A 14 -19.87 -0.58 13.71
CA LYS A 14 -18.47 -0.72 14.16
C LYS A 14 -17.49 -0.79 12.98
N LEU A 15 -17.94 -1.22 11.79
CA LEU A 15 -17.11 -1.20 10.58
C LEU A 15 -16.87 0.23 10.08
N ILE A 16 -17.90 1.09 10.12
CA ILE A 16 -17.75 2.51 9.76
C ILE A 16 -16.76 3.19 10.70
N LEU A 17 -16.91 2.99 12.02
CA LEU A 17 -15.98 3.52 13.01
C LEU A 17 -14.55 3.03 12.77
N ALA A 18 -14.37 1.74 12.46
CA ALA A 18 -13.06 1.18 12.16
C ALA A 18 -12.42 1.82 10.92
N ILE A 19 -13.19 2.10 9.85
CA ILE A 19 -12.70 2.80 8.67
C ILE A 19 -12.23 4.21 9.05
N LEU A 20 -13.01 4.96 9.82
CA LEU A 20 -12.62 6.30 10.27
C LEU A 20 -11.33 6.28 11.08
N VAL A 21 -11.17 5.32 11.99
CA VAL A 21 -9.93 5.13 12.76
C VAL A 21 -8.74 4.84 11.84
N ILE A 22 -8.90 3.97 10.84
CA ILE A 22 -7.86 3.68 9.84
C ILE A 22 -7.42 4.97 9.15
N GLN A 23 -8.34 5.86 8.77
CA GLN A 23 -8.00 7.11 8.10
C GLN A 23 -7.20 8.05 9.01
N VAL A 24 -7.57 8.17 10.29
CA VAL A 24 -6.82 8.98 11.26
C VAL A 24 -5.40 8.42 11.46
N VAL A 25 -5.28 7.10 11.60
CA VAL A 25 -3.99 6.42 11.73
C VAL A 25 -3.16 6.58 10.45
N ALA A 26 -3.79 6.60 9.28
CA ALA A 26 -3.11 6.81 8.01
C ALA A 26 -2.46 8.19 7.92
N ILE A 27 -3.08 9.24 8.46
CA ILE A 27 -2.46 10.57 8.53
C ILE A 27 -1.18 10.52 9.37
N ALA A 28 -1.23 9.88 10.54
CA ALA A 28 -0.06 9.70 11.39
C ALA A 28 1.05 8.87 10.70
N GLY A 29 0.67 7.80 10.01
CA GLY A 29 1.57 6.95 9.23
C GLY A 29 2.23 7.67 8.06
N ALA A 30 1.48 8.51 7.35
CA ALA A 30 2.02 9.36 6.30
C ALA A 30 3.10 10.30 6.82
N TYR A 31 2.87 10.94 7.97
CA TYR A 31 3.85 11.83 8.60
C TYR A 31 5.12 11.08 9.03
N LEU A 32 4.96 9.91 9.67
CA LEU A 32 6.08 9.08 10.12
C LEU A 32 6.95 8.63 8.95
N MET A 33 6.32 8.14 7.87
CA MET A 33 7.02 7.67 6.69
C MET A 33 7.65 8.81 5.88
N ALA A 34 7.02 9.99 5.85
CA ALA A 34 7.61 11.20 5.26
C ALA A 34 8.87 11.65 6.03
N LYS A 35 8.86 11.60 7.36
CA LYS A 35 10.05 11.91 8.17
C LYS A 35 11.16 10.88 7.95
N LEU A 36 10.83 9.60 7.82
CA LEU A 36 11.79 8.54 7.51
C LEU A 36 12.40 8.72 6.12
N SER A 37 11.62 9.13 5.12
CA SER A 37 12.10 9.29 3.74
C SER A 37 13.04 10.46 3.55
N GLN A 38 12.94 11.51 4.37
CA GLN A 38 13.91 12.59 4.40
C GLN A 38 15.30 12.09 4.82
N LYS A 39 15.39 11.09 5.71
CA LYS A 39 16.66 10.56 6.22
C LYS A 39 17.24 9.44 5.35
N PHE A 40 16.41 8.50 4.89
CA PHE A 40 16.87 7.29 4.18
C PHE A 40 16.63 7.31 2.66
N GLY A 41 15.94 8.33 2.15
CA GLY A 41 15.53 8.46 0.75
C GLY A 41 14.19 7.77 0.46
N ASN A 42 13.41 8.36 -0.45
CA ASN A 42 12.04 7.92 -0.72
C ASN A 42 11.94 6.46 -1.20
N VAL A 43 12.79 6.04 -2.16
CA VAL A 43 12.71 4.68 -2.74
C VAL A 43 13.04 3.61 -1.70
N LEU A 44 13.99 3.86 -0.79
CA LEU A 44 14.34 2.92 0.27
C LEU A 44 13.18 2.75 1.24
N VAL A 45 12.57 3.86 1.68
CA VAL A 45 11.42 3.80 2.60
C VAL A 45 10.22 3.14 1.91
N LEU A 46 9.96 3.42 0.62
CA LEU A 46 8.94 2.71 -0.14
C LEU A 46 9.16 1.19 -0.16
N MET A 47 10.40 0.74 -0.39
CA MET A 47 10.73 -0.68 -0.35
C MET A 47 10.46 -1.29 1.03
N LEU A 48 10.86 -0.62 2.12
CA LEU A 48 10.57 -1.07 3.48
C LEU A 48 9.07 -1.15 3.75
N THR A 49 8.31 -0.13 3.32
CA THR A 49 6.86 -0.08 3.51
C THR A 49 6.16 -1.22 2.76
N VAL A 50 6.61 -1.58 1.56
CA VAL A 50 6.10 -2.75 0.82
C VAL A 50 6.42 -4.07 1.56
N LEU A 51 7.61 -4.20 2.14
CA LEU A 51 7.96 -5.38 2.95
C LEU A 51 7.08 -5.50 4.20
N ILE A 52 6.82 -4.38 4.89
CA ILE A 52 5.89 -4.35 6.02
C ILE A 52 4.49 -4.78 5.56
N TRP A 53 4.04 -4.33 4.37
CA TRP A 53 2.75 -4.73 3.82
C TRP A 53 2.64 -6.24 3.58
N ILE A 54 3.69 -6.85 3.01
CA ILE A 54 3.75 -8.31 2.82
C ILE A 54 3.63 -9.02 4.18
N GLY A 55 4.34 -8.54 5.21
CA GLY A 55 4.22 -9.06 6.57
C GLY A 55 2.80 -8.94 7.12
N VAL A 56 2.13 -7.81 6.90
CA VAL A 56 0.74 -7.59 7.30
C VAL A 56 -0.22 -8.54 6.58
N CYS A 57 -0.02 -8.83 5.29
CA CYS A 57 -0.81 -9.83 4.56
C CYS A 57 -0.67 -11.23 5.18
N ILE A 58 0.54 -11.61 5.59
CA ILE A 58 0.80 -12.89 6.27
C ILE A 58 0.11 -12.90 7.65
N LEU A 59 0.24 -11.84 8.44
CA LEU A 59 -0.42 -11.74 9.75
C LEU A 59 -1.96 -11.79 9.62
N ALA A 60 -2.51 -11.13 8.62
CA ALA A 60 -3.94 -11.13 8.33
C ALA A 60 -4.49 -12.55 8.03
N TYR A 61 -3.67 -13.43 7.46
CA TYR A 61 -4.05 -14.83 7.21
C TYR A 61 -4.27 -15.63 8.51
N PHE A 62 -3.46 -15.37 9.54
CA PHE A 62 -3.52 -16.10 10.82
C PHE A 62 -4.51 -15.51 11.83
N ILE A 63 -5.06 -14.32 11.57
CA ILE A 63 -5.98 -13.67 12.51
C ILE A 63 -7.35 -14.35 12.51
N THR A 64 -7.74 -14.79 13.69
CA THR A 64 -9.06 -15.36 13.99
C THR A 64 -9.81 -14.57 15.07
N THR A 65 -9.16 -13.60 15.72
CA THR A 65 -9.70 -12.86 16.87
C THR A 65 -9.96 -11.39 16.57
N VAL A 66 -10.98 -10.82 17.22
CA VAL A 66 -11.38 -9.40 17.07
C VAL A 66 -10.24 -8.45 17.46
N ASN A 67 -9.49 -8.76 18.53
CA ASN A 67 -8.36 -7.94 18.95
C ASN A 67 -7.22 -7.94 17.91
N GLY A 68 -6.95 -9.10 17.30
CA GLY A 68 -5.97 -9.20 16.21
C GLY A 68 -6.37 -8.36 14.99
N PHE A 69 -7.67 -8.32 14.67
CA PHE A 69 -8.20 -7.49 13.59
C PHE A 69 -7.95 -6.00 13.81
N TYR A 70 -8.18 -5.47 15.01
CA TYR A 70 -7.89 -4.07 15.30
C TYR A 70 -6.40 -3.73 15.19
N ILE A 71 -5.52 -4.59 15.70
CA ILE A 71 -4.06 -4.40 15.60
C ILE A 71 -3.63 -4.34 14.13
N VAL A 72 -4.10 -5.29 13.31
CA VAL A 72 -3.79 -5.29 11.87
C VAL A 72 -4.43 -4.11 11.16
N ALA A 73 -5.65 -3.71 11.51
CA ALA A 73 -6.29 -2.52 10.94
C ALA A 73 -5.45 -1.25 11.20
N THR A 74 -4.92 -1.09 12.41
CA THR A 74 -4.01 0.03 12.75
C THR A 74 -2.71 -0.05 11.94
N LEU A 75 -2.09 -1.23 11.83
CA LEU A 75 -0.89 -1.41 11.02
C LEU A 75 -1.14 -1.10 9.53
N VAL A 76 -2.25 -1.61 8.96
CA VAL A 76 -2.65 -1.32 7.59
C VAL A 76 -2.83 0.18 7.39
N GLY A 77 -3.54 0.87 8.29
CA GLY A 77 -3.73 2.32 8.20
C GLY A 77 -2.41 3.07 8.17
N LEU A 78 -1.50 2.74 9.10
CA LEU A 78 -0.19 3.39 9.21
C LEU A 78 0.61 3.23 7.91
N VAL A 79 0.65 2.01 7.37
CA VAL A 79 1.41 1.68 6.16
C VAL A 79 0.76 2.30 4.92
N MET A 80 -0.58 2.31 4.84
CA MET A 80 -1.37 2.86 3.72
C MET A 80 -1.11 4.34 3.50
N GLY A 81 -1.20 5.16 4.56
CA GLY A 81 -0.90 6.59 4.44
C GLY A 81 0.56 6.85 4.03
N GLY A 82 1.47 6.01 4.51
CA GLY A 82 2.89 6.05 4.15
C GLY A 82 3.14 5.80 2.66
N ILE A 83 2.66 4.69 2.11
CA ILE A 83 2.82 4.35 0.69
C ILE A 83 2.22 5.44 -0.20
N GLN A 84 1.01 5.90 0.15
CA GLN A 84 0.27 6.87 -0.68
C GLN A 84 1.04 8.20 -0.81
N SER A 85 1.58 8.73 0.30
CA SER A 85 2.38 9.95 0.29
C SER A 85 3.75 9.77 -0.37
N LEU A 86 4.44 8.65 -0.08
CA LEU A 86 5.77 8.38 -0.61
C LEU A 86 5.76 8.08 -2.10
N SER A 87 4.77 7.35 -2.62
CA SER A 87 4.67 7.05 -4.05
C SER A 87 4.54 8.35 -4.86
N ARG A 88 3.61 9.22 -4.45
CA ARG A 88 3.39 10.52 -5.09
C ARG A 88 4.64 11.41 -5.05
N SER A 89 5.29 11.52 -3.88
CA SER A 89 6.49 12.36 -3.75
C SER A 89 7.71 11.78 -4.48
N THR A 90 7.80 10.45 -4.62
CA THR A 90 8.86 9.79 -5.41
C THR A 90 8.66 10.05 -6.89
N TYR A 91 7.44 9.88 -7.38
CA TYR A 91 7.10 10.18 -8.77
C TYR A 91 7.44 11.63 -9.12
N ALA A 92 7.03 12.58 -8.27
CA ALA A 92 7.35 14.00 -8.43
C ALA A 92 8.87 14.29 -8.54
N LYS A 93 9.71 13.58 -7.76
CA LYS A 93 11.17 13.73 -7.79
C LYS A 93 11.83 13.10 -9.01
N LEU A 94 11.19 12.09 -9.62
CA LEU A 94 11.69 11.39 -10.80
C LEU A 94 11.26 12.07 -12.12
N MET A 95 10.30 13.00 -12.06
CA MET A 95 9.83 13.71 -13.23
C MET A 95 10.95 14.60 -13.82
N PRO A 96 11.10 14.63 -15.16
CA PRO A 96 12.04 15.53 -15.81
C PRO A 96 11.61 16.99 -15.62
N LYS A 97 12.59 17.91 -15.47
CA LYS A 97 12.35 19.36 -15.40
C LYS A 97 11.77 19.84 -16.74
N THR A 98 10.45 19.82 -16.86
CA THR A 98 9.70 20.19 -18.06
C THR A 98 8.49 21.03 -17.65
N GLU A 99 7.98 21.88 -18.54
CA GLU A 99 6.84 22.75 -18.23
C GLU A 99 5.51 21.99 -18.07
N ASN A 100 5.44 20.74 -18.57
CA ASN A 100 4.24 19.90 -18.59
C ASN A 100 4.07 19.00 -17.35
N THR A 101 4.38 19.49 -16.15
CA THR A 101 4.27 18.69 -14.91
C THR A 101 2.85 18.17 -14.66
N ALA A 102 1.82 18.94 -15.03
CA ALA A 102 0.42 18.54 -14.91
C ALA A 102 0.08 17.27 -15.72
N SER A 103 0.64 17.10 -16.92
CA SER A 103 0.34 15.93 -17.76
C SER A 103 0.89 14.63 -17.16
N PHE A 104 2.11 14.68 -16.61
CA PHE A 104 2.71 13.55 -15.90
C PHE A 104 1.93 13.17 -14.64
N PHE A 105 1.50 14.17 -13.83
CA PHE A 105 0.67 13.88 -12.66
C PHE A 105 -0.70 13.31 -13.04
N SER A 106 -1.32 13.79 -14.12
CA SER A 106 -2.57 13.21 -14.64
C SER A 106 -2.39 11.75 -15.06
N PHE A 107 -1.27 11.41 -15.72
CA PHE A 107 -0.99 10.01 -16.08
C PHE A 107 -0.77 9.12 -14.85
N TYR A 108 -0.08 9.63 -13.83
CA TYR A 108 0.08 8.93 -12.55
C TYR A 108 -1.27 8.65 -11.89
N ASP A 109 -2.16 9.66 -11.79
CA ASP A 109 -3.49 9.51 -11.19
C ASP A 109 -4.37 8.51 -11.95
N VAL A 110 -4.31 8.52 -13.28
CA VAL A 110 -5.01 7.52 -14.11
C VAL A 110 -4.46 6.12 -13.86
N THR A 111 -3.13 5.97 -13.80
CA THR A 111 -2.48 4.67 -13.56
C THR A 111 -2.82 4.13 -12.17
N GLU A 112 -2.82 4.99 -11.15
CA GLU A 112 -3.24 4.64 -9.78
C GLU A 112 -4.68 4.13 -9.76
N LYS A 113 -5.61 4.83 -10.41
CA LYS A 113 -7.02 4.40 -10.49
C LYS A 113 -7.19 3.09 -11.24
N VAL A 114 -6.48 2.89 -12.35
CA VAL A 114 -6.49 1.63 -13.10
C VAL A 114 -5.95 0.48 -12.23
N ALA A 115 -4.86 0.71 -11.49
CA ALA A 115 -4.31 -0.28 -10.58
C ALA A 115 -5.29 -0.65 -9.46
N ILE A 116 -6.02 0.33 -8.90
CA ILE A 116 -7.07 0.09 -7.90
C ILE A 116 -8.19 -0.80 -8.48
N VAL A 117 -8.67 -0.48 -9.70
CA VAL A 117 -9.72 -1.26 -10.37
C VAL A 117 -9.26 -2.70 -10.65
N LEU A 118 -8.07 -2.86 -11.23
CA LEU A 118 -7.50 -4.19 -11.51
C LEU A 118 -7.26 -5.00 -10.23
N GLY A 119 -6.72 -4.36 -9.19
CA GLY A 119 -6.48 -5.02 -7.90
C GLY A 119 -7.77 -5.50 -7.23
N MET A 120 -8.82 -4.66 -7.20
CA MET A 120 -10.12 -5.04 -6.66
C MET A 120 -10.77 -6.15 -7.49
N PHE A 121 -10.68 -6.07 -8.83
CA PHE A 121 -11.20 -7.11 -9.71
C PHE A 121 -10.50 -8.45 -9.48
N SER A 122 -9.16 -8.47 -9.44
CA SER A 122 -8.39 -9.68 -9.14
C SER A 122 -8.70 -10.24 -7.76
N PHE A 123 -8.84 -9.39 -6.73
CA PHE A 123 -9.21 -9.83 -5.39
C PHE A 123 -10.58 -10.52 -5.36
N GLY A 124 -11.60 -9.89 -5.95
CA GLY A 124 -12.96 -10.44 -5.99
C GLY A 124 -13.08 -11.69 -6.86
N PHE A 125 -12.32 -11.75 -7.96
CA PHE A 125 -12.26 -12.93 -8.83
C PHE A 125 -11.65 -14.14 -8.11
N ILE A 126 -10.54 -13.93 -7.39
CA ILE A 126 -9.89 -15.00 -6.61
C ILE A 126 -10.77 -15.44 -5.44
N GLU A 127 -11.48 -14.50 -4.80
CA GLU A 127 -12.45 -14.81 -3.74
C GLU A 127 -13.60 -15.67 -4.27
N ASN A 128 -14.14 -15.35 -5.44
CA ASN A 128 -15.23 -16.10 -6.07
C ASN A 128 -14.83 -17.54 -6.41
N ILE A 129 -13.61 -17.75 -6.92
CA ILE A 129 -13.11 -19.09 -7.27
C ILE A 129 -12.71 -19.89 -6.03
N THR A 130 -11.99 -19.27 -5.10
CA THR A 130 -11.42 -20.00 -3.95
C THR A 130 -12.44 -20.20 -2.83
N GLY A 131 -13.50 -19.39 -2.79
CA GLY A 131 -14.51 -19.39 -1.72
C GLY A 131 -13.97 -18.99 -0.35
N ASN A 132 -12.70 -18.59 -0.26
CA ASN A 132 -12.03 -18.24 1.00
C ASN A 132 -11.29 -16.91 0.86
N MET A 133 -11.77 -15.93 1.59
CA MET A 133 -11.24 -14.56 1.60
C MET A 133 -9.77 -14.47 2.02
N ARG A 134 -9.28 -15.43 2.82
CA ARG A 134 -7.87 -15.48 3.25
C ARG A 134 -6.92 -15.75 2.09
N SER A 135 -7.32 -16.60 1.15
CA SER A 135 -6.51 -16.91 -0.04
C SER A 135 -6.41 -15.71 -0.97
N SER A 136 -7.46 -14.88 -1.06
CA SER A 136 -7.43 -13.63 -1.80
C SER A 136 -6.44 -12.61 -1.22
N ILE A 137 -6.28 -12.56 0.10
CA ILE A 137 -5.27 -11.71 0.76
C ILE A 137 -3.85 -12.18 0.41
N LEU A 138 -3.60 -13.50 0.40
CA LEU A 138 -2.31 -14.04 0.00
C LEU A 138 -1.99 -13.76 -1.47
N ALA A 139 -2.98 -13.76 -2.35
CA ALA A 139 -2.77 -13.39 -3.75
C ALA A 139 -2.27 -11.94 -3.93
N LEU A 140 -2.61 -11.02 -3.01
CA LEU A 140 -2.07 -9.66 -3.03
C LEU A 140 -0.54 -9.63 -2.83
N ILE A 141 0.04 -10.63 -2.16
CA ILE A 141 1.50 -10.74 -2.00
C ILE A 141 2.20 -10.81 -3.36
N ILE A 142 1.58 -11.45 -4.36
CA ILE A 142 2.14 -11.53 -5.72
C ILE A 142 2.24 -10.13 -6.34
N PHE A 143 1.19 -9.31 -6.22
CA PHE A 143 1.21 -7.92 -6.69
C PHE A 143 2.27 -7.08 -5.95
N PHE A 144 2.39 -7.24 -4.63
CA PHE A 144 3.43 -6.55 -3.85
C PHE A 144 4.84 -7.02 -4.22
N ALA A 145 5.04 -8.30 -4.52
CA ALA A 145 6.32 -8.84 -4.95
C ALA A 145 6.74 -8.25 -6.32
N ILE A 146 5.82 -8.18 -7.28
CA ILE A 146 6.06 -7.54 -8.59
C ILE A 146 6.43 -6.06 -8.39
N GLY A 147 5.67 -5.34 -7.56
CA GLY A 147 5.96 -3.94 -7.22
C GLY A 147 7.32 -3.77 -6.54
N PHE A 148 7.69 -4.67 -5.63
CA PHE A 148 8.98 -4.67 -4.95
C PHE A 148 10.14 -4.86 -5.92
N ILE A 149 10.03 -5.80 -6.86
CA ILE A 149 11.04 -6.02 -7.91
C ILE A 149 11.21 -4.74 -8.76
N GLY A 150 10.10 -4.09 -9.14
CA GLY A 150 10.14 -2.81 -9.87
C GLY A 150 10.86 -1.70 -9.09
N LEU A 151 10.65 -1.63 -7.76
CA LEU A 151 11.35 -0.68 -6.89
C LEU A 151 12.85 -1.00 -6.76
N VAL A 152 13.23 -2.28 -6.69
CA VAL A 152 14.64 -2.71 -6.66
C VAL A 152 15.35 -2.24 -7.94
N ILE A 153 14.73 -2.44 -9.11
CA ILE A 153 15.28 -1.98 -10.40
C ILE A 153 15.44 -0.45 -10.40
N THR A 154 14.43 0.26 -9.92
CA THR A 154 14.44 1.74 -9.82
C THR A 154 15.57 2.24 -8.91
N ARG A 155 15.78 1.59 -7.76
CA ARG A 155 16.88 1.90 -6.83
C ARG A 155 18.25 1.66 -7.47
N SER A 156 18.40 0.56 -8.21
CA SER A 156 19.64 0.25 -8.92
C SER A 156 19.97 1.31 -9.97
N LYS A 157 18.98 1.78 -10.73
CA LYS A 157 19.18 2.89 -11.68
C LYS A 157 19.54 4.21 -10.99
N GLN A 158 18.91 4.55 -9.86
CA GLN A 158 19.27 5.75 -9.11
C GLN A 158 20.71 5.72 -8.58
N LYS A 159 21.18 4.56 -8.08
CA LYS A 159 22.57 4.40 -7.63
C LYS A 159 23.58 4.60 -8.76
N ILE A 160 23.27 4.11 -9.97
CA ILE A 160 24.13 4.24 -11.15
C ILE A 160 24.18 5.69 -11.64
N VAL A 161 23.06 6.39 -11.70
CA VAL A 161 23.04 7.81 -12.13
C VAL A 161 23.75 8.71 -11.10
N GLY A 162 23.59 8.45 -9.81
CA GLY A 162 24.28 9.18 -8.75
C GLY A 162 25.78 8.87 -8.60
N SER A 163 26.32 7.84 -9.27
CA SER A 163 27.76 7.58 -9.33
C SER A 163 28.44 8.17 -10.58
N ILE A 164 27.65 8.79 -11.47
CA ILE A 164 28.12 9.44 -12.71
C ILE A 164 28.14 10.98 -12.55
N GLN A 165 27.56 11.51 -11.47
CA GLN A 165 27.68 12.93 -11.05
C GLN A 165 28.68 13.06 -9.91
#